data_AF-J9Z0Y5-F1
#
_entry.id   AF-J9Z0Y5-F1
#
_cell.length_a   1.000
_cell.length_b   1.000
_cell.length_c   1.000
_cell.angle_alpha   90.00
_cell.angle_beta   90.00
_cell.angle_gamma   90.00
#
_symmetry.space_group_name_H-M   'P 1'
#
loop_
_entity.id
_entity.type
_entity.pdbx_description
1 polymer ?
#
loop_
_entity_poly.entity_id
_entity_poly.type
_entity_poly.pdbx_seq_one_letter_code
_entity_poly.pdbx_strand_id
1 'polypeptide(L)'
;MPQHKSAKKRLRQSEKRKAVNKSVKSNVATQLKAIDKLIKDKKVEESMAKLKQVMSVLHKSTKKKIMHLNKASRTISKLQKDISAISK
;
A
#
# COMPACT_ATOMS: atom_id res chain seq x y z
N MET A 1 25.53 -19.71 5.09
CA MET A 1 25.66 -19.45 3.63
C MET A 1 24.98 -20.60 2.88
N PRO A 2 24.36 -20.42 1.70
CA PRO A 2 23.68 -21.53 1.03
C PRO A 2 24.66 -22.64 0.64
N GLN A 3 24.50 -23.84 1.19
CA GLN A 3 25.39 -24.98 0.94
C GLN A 3 25.09 -25.68 -0.40
N HIS A 4 23.82 -25.66 -0.84
CA HIS A 4 23.37 -26.27 -2.11
C HIS A 4 23.20 -25.23 -3.23
N LYS A 5 23.47 -25.65 -4.48
CA LYS A 5 23.31 -24.81 -5.70
C LYS A 5 21.88 -24.23 -5.84
N SER A 6 20.86 -25.03 -5.50
CA SER A 6 19.45 -24.62 -5.51
C SER A 6 19.18 -23.50 -4.50
N ALA A 7 19.71 -23.62 -3.28
CA ALA A 7 19.57 -22.62 -2.22
C ALA A 7 20.26 -21.29 -2.60
N LYS A 8 21.46 -21.33 -3.20
CA LYS A 8 22.15 -20.13 -3.72
C LYS A 8 21.30 -19.42 -4.79
N LYS A 9 20.64 -20.16 -5.68
CA LYS A 9 19.71 -19.59 -6.66
C LYS A 9 18.49 -18.94 -6.00
N ARG A 10 17.89 -19.60 -5.00
CA ARG A 10 16.74 -19.08 -4.26
C ARG A 10 17.06 -17.78 -3.51
N LEU A 11 18.25 -17.67 -2.91
CA LEU A 11 18.70 -16.45 -2.25
C LEU A 11 18.74 -15.25 -3.22
N ARG A 12 19.38 -15.41 -4.39
CA ARG A 12 19.40 -14.35 -5.41
C ARG A 12 18.00 -13.95 -5.88
N GLN A 13 17.09 -14.92 -6.02
CA GLN A 13 15.70 -14.64 -6.41
C GLN A 13 14.94 -13.90 -5.30
N SER A 14 15.14 -14.27 -4.04
CA SER A 14 14.46 -13.65 -2.91
C SER A 14 14.92 -12.21 -2.70
N GLU A 15 16.21 -11.91 -2.87
CA GLU A 15 16.76 -10.56 -2.79
C GLU A 15 16.16 -9.62 -3.84
N LYS A 16 16.10 -10.07 -5.11
CA LYS A 16 15.45 -9.32 -6.19
C LYS A 16 13.99 -9.02 -5.89
N ARG A 17 13.23 -10.02 -5.43
CA ARG A 17 11.82 -9.85 -5.03
C ARG A 17 11.67 -8.92 -3.82
N LYS A 18 12.58 -9.01 -2.84
CA LYS A 18 12.59 -8.18 -1.64
C LYS A 18 12.76 -6.70 -1.99
N ALA A 19 13.67 -6.37 -2.90
CA ALA A 19 13.89 -5.00 -3.35
C ALA A 19 12.62 -4.39 -3.99
N VAL A 20 11.99 -5.10 -4.93
CA VAL A 20 10.75 -4.65 -5.59
C VAL A 20 9.61 -4.52 -4.58
N ASN A 21 9.42 -5.52 -3.71
CA ASN A 21 8.35 -5.50 -2.71
C ASN A 21 8.55 -4.37 -1.68
N LYS A 22 9.80 -4.06 -1.31
CA LYS A 22 10.14 -2.95 -0.42
C LYS A 22 9.72 -1.62 -1.02
N SER A 23 10.05 -1.38 -2.30
CA SER A 23 9.67 -0.15 -3.01
C SER A 23 8.14 0.02 -3.07
N VAL A 24 7.40 -1.03 -3.45
CA VAL A 24 5.94 -0.97 -3.53
C VAL A 24 5.30 -0.73 -2.16
N LYS A 25 5.75 -1.44 -1.12
CA LYS A 25 5.26 -1.25 0.26
C LYS A 25 5.54 0.16 0.78
N SER A 26 6.73 0.70 0.48
CA SER A 26 7.10 2.06 0.85
C SER A 26 6.20 3.09 0.17
N ASN A 27 5.94 2.95 -1.13
CA ASN A 27 5.05 3.84 -1.85
C ASN A 27 3.63 3.82 -1.27
N VAL A 28 3.08 2.62 -1.01
CA VAL A 28 1.77 2.50 -0.35
C VAL A 28 1.76 3.21 1.00
N ALA A 29 2.78 3.01 1.84
CA ALA A 29 2.87 3.68 3.14
C ALA A 29 2.95 5.21 3.02
N THR A 30 3.69 5.74 2.05
CA THR A 30 3.77 7.18 1.80
C THR A 30 2.41 7.76 1.41
N GLN A 31 1.68 7.10 0.51
CA GLN A 31 0.38 7.60 0.08
C GLN A 31 -0.66 7.55 1.20
N LEU A 32 -0.62 6.52 2.05
CA LEU A 32 -1.49 6.43 3.24
C LEU A 32 -1.21 7.57 4.21
N LYS A 33 0.06 7.85 4.52
CA LYS A 33 0.45 9.00 5.36
C LYS A 33 0.00 10.33 4.77
N ALA A 34 0.06 10.49 3.44
CA ALA A 34 -0.39 11.70 2.78
C ALA A 34 -1.90 11.93 2.95
N ILE A 35 -2.72 10.87 2.83
CA ILE A 35 -4.16 10.96 3.13
C ILE A 35 -4.39 11.25 4.60
N ASP A 36 -3.72 10.55 5.52
CA ASP A 36 -3.89 10.77 6.96
C ASP A 36 -3.59 12.23 7.36
N LYS A 37 -2.65 12.89 6.68
CA LYS A 37 -2.38 14.32 6.88
C LYS A 37 -3.55 15.19 6.41
N LEU A 38 -4.08 14.95 5.20
CA LEU A 38 -5.22 15.70 4.66
C LEU A 38 -6.50 15.53 5.50
N ILE A 39 -6.70 14.33 6.05
CA ILE A 39 -7.78 14.01 6.99
C ILE A 39 -7.61 14.84 8.27
N LYS A 40 -6.40 14.93 8.83
CA LYS A 40 -6.13 15.79 10.00
C LYS A 40 -6.35 17.28 9.73
N ASP A 41 -5.99 17.73 8.52
CA ASP A 41 -6.17 19.11 8.07
C ASP A 41 -7.63 19.44 7.67
N LYS A 42 -8.57 18.48 7.84
CA LYS A 42 -10.01 18.60 7.53
C LYS A 42 -10.34 18.97 6.07
N LYS A 43 -9.46 18.65 5.12
CA LYS A 43 -9.66 18.96 3.70
C LYS A 43 -10.42 17.86 2.98
N VAL A 44 -11.75 17.96 2.94
CA VAL A 44 -12.63 16.89 2.42
C VAL A 44 -12.43 16.64 0.92
N GLU A 45 -12.40 17.68 0.10
CA GLU A 45 -12.26 17.55 -1.36
C GLU A 45 -10.91 16.96 -1.78
N GLU A 46 -9.81 17.48 -1.20
CA GLU A 46 -8.45 16.98 -1.43
C GLU A 46 -8.32 15.52 -0.98
N SER A 47 -8.93 15.16 0.15
CA SER A 47 -8.94 13.78 0.66
C SER A 47 -9.67 12.82 -0.27
N MET A 48 -10.80 13.23 -0.84
CA MET A 48 -11.57 12.43 -1.80
C MET A 48 -10.83 12.22 -3.12
N ALA A 49 -10.16 13.26 -3.64
CA ALA A 49 -9.31 13.14 -4.82
C ALA A 49 -8.14 12.19 -4.56
N LYS A 50 -7.50 12.30 -3.38
CA LYS A 50 -6.37 11.46 -2.99
C LYS A 50 -6.77 10.01 -2.75
N LEU A 51 -7.96 9.76 -2.20
CA LEU A 51 -8.50 8.42 -2.00
C LEU A 51 -8.58 7.62 -3.31
N LYS A 52 -9.02 8.25 -4.41
CA LYS A 52 -9.07 7.60 -5.74
C LYS A 52 -7.69 7.15 -6.20
N GLN A 53 -6.65 7.98 -5.98
CA GLN A 53 -5.28 7.62 -6.30
C GLN A 53 -4.79 6.44 -5.45
N VAL A 54 -5.07 6.46 -4.14
CA VAL A 54 -4.68 5.40 -3.21
C VAL A 54 -5.35 4.08 -3.53
N MET A 55 -6.64 4.09 -3.86
CA MET A 55 -7.35 2.90 -4.33
C MET A 55 -6.63 2.25 -5.52
N SER A 56 -6.26 3.04 -6.54
CA SER A 56 -5.53 2.54 -7.71
C SER A 56 -4.20 1.87 -7.33
N VAL A 57 -3.42 2.51 -6.44
CA VAL A 57 -2.14 1.96 -5.96
C VAL A 57 -2.34 0.67 -5.17
N LEU A 58 -3.34 0.62 -4.27
CA LEU A 58 -3.66 -0.57 -3.49
C LEU A 58 -4.09 -1.73 -4.40
N HIS A 59 -4.97 -1.51 -5.37
CA HIS A 59 -5.40 -2.55 -6.32
C HIS A 59 -4.24 -3.06 -7.18
N LYS A 60 -3.35 -2.18 -7.65
CA LYS A 60 -2.12 -2.59 -8.37
C LYS A 60 -1.21 -3.45 -7.49
N SER A 61 -1.08 -3.14 -6.20
CA SER A 61 -0.27 -3.93 -5.27
C SER A 61 -0.87 -5.31 -4.98
N THR A 62 -2.21 -5.41 -4.95
CA THR A 62 -2.95 -6.67 -4.80
C THR A 62 -2.81 -7.55 -6.04
N LYS A 63 -2.92 -6.98 -7.25
CA LYS A 63 -2.71 -7.72 -8.52
C LYS A 63 -1.31 -8.33 -8.59
N LYS A 64 -0.30 -7.64 -8.06
CA LYS A 64 1.07 -8.14 -7.95
C LYS A 64 1.30 -9.14 -6.79
N LYS A 65 0.25 -9.50 -6.04
CA LYS A 65 0.29 -10.36 -4.84
C LYS A 65 1.26 -9.88 -3.75
N ILE A 66 1.55 -8.57 -3.72
CA ILE A 66 2.42 -7.97 -2.70
C ILE A 66 1.64 -7.71 -1.41
N MET A 67 0.35 -7.38 -1.56
CA MET A 67 -0.61 -7.20 -0.48
C MET A 67 -1.82 -8.11 -0.69
N HIS A 68 -2.39 -8.63 0.39
CA HIS A 68 -3.61 -9.43 0.33
C HIS A 68 -4.84 -8.55 0.06
N LEU A 69 -5.81 -9.08 -0.70
CA LEU A 69 -7.05 -8.39 -1.04
C LEU A 69 -7.77 -7.86 0.21
N ASN A 70 -7.99 -8.71 1.21
CA ASN A 70 -8.63 -8.33 2.47
C ASN A 70 -7.89 -7.21 3.23
N LYS A 71 -6.56 -7.10 3.09
CA LYS A 71 -5.83 -5.97 3.69
C LYS A 71 -6.10 -4.68 2.91
N ALA A 72 -6.11 -4.75 1.58
CA ALA A 72 -6.46 -3.62 0.74
C ALA A 72 -7.89 -3.12 1.04
N SER A 73 -8.87 -4.02 1.03
CA SER A 73 -10.28 -3.69 1.27
C SER A 73 -10.53 -3.08 2.65
N ARG A 74 -9.91 -3.64 3.71
CA ARG A 74 -9.99 -3.06 5.06
C ARG A 74 -9.42 -1.65 5.13
N THR A 75 -8.30 -1.41 4.45
CA THR A 75 -7.65 -0.09 4.44
C THR A 75 -8.52 0.93 3.72
N ILE A 76 -9.09 0.58 2.57
CA ILE A 76 -10.01 1.44 1.81
C ILE A 76 -11.25 1.79 2.65
N SER A 77 -11.89 0.78 3.25
CA SER A 77 -13.08 0.98 4.06
C SER A 77 -12.81 1.88 5.27
N LYS A 78 -11.64 1.73 5.92
CA LYS A 78 -11.25 2.59 7.04
C LYS A 78 -11.11 4.06 6.59
N LEU A 79 -10.35 4.32 5.52
CA LEU A 79 -10.15 5.69 5.03
C LEU A 79 -11.46 6.36 4.60
N GLN A 80 -12.37 5.61 3.99
CA GLN A 80 -13.70 6.12 3.63
C GLN A 80 -14.51 6.53 4.87
N LYS A 81 -14.49 5.71 5.92
CA LYS A 81 -15.15 6.04 7.20
C LYS A 81 -14.54 7.29 7.83
N ASP A 82 -13.22 7.39 7.86
CA ASP A 82 -12.51 8.52 8.46
C ASP A 82 -12.83 9.84 7.71
N ILE A 83 -12.87 9.82 6.37
CA ILE A 83 -13.26 10.99 5.56
C ILE A 83 -14.74 11.35 5.78
N SER A 84 -15.63 10.35 5.80
CA SER A 84 -17.06 10.58 6.01
C SER A 84 -17.36 11.16 7.40
N ALA A 85 -16.58 10.80 8.41
CA ALA A 85 -16.73 11.33 9.77
C ALA A 85 -16.37 12.82 9.88
N ILE A 86 -15.50 13.34 8.99
CA ILE A 86 -15.13 14.76 8.96
C ILE A 86 -16.16 15.59 8.17
N SER A 87 -16.83 14.98 7.20
CA SER A 87 -17.84 15.63 6.37
C SER A 87 -19.19 15.81 7.07
N LYS A 88 -19.37 15.21 8.25
CA LYS A 88 -20.62 15.25 9.02
C LYS A 88 -20.52 16.29 10.13
#